data_AF-A0A3P7N140-F1
#
_entry.id   AF-A0A3P7N140-F1
#
_cell.length_a   1.000
_cell.length_b   1.000
_cell.length_c   1.000
_cell.angle_alpha   90.00
_cell.angle_beta   90.00
_cell.angle_gamma   90.00
#
_symmetry.space_group_name_H-M   'P 1'
#
loop_
_entity.id
_entity.type
_entity.pdbx_description
1 polymer ?
#
loop_
_entity_poly.entity_id
_entity_poly.type
_entity_poly.pdbx_seq_one_letter_code
_entity_poly.pdbx_strand_id
1 'polypeptide(L)'
;MMRPSLQRVPASSAAARLGCRAYALLFDDIDTRLCPADQEIFGSPGRAQVALTNEIYQALGCPETFLFCPTEYCASRAVPNVAKSTYLATLGTDLTQGRSILSPHRLLI
;
A
#
# COMPACT_ATOMS: atom_id res chain seq x y z
N MET A 1 -37.53 -17.63 -2.16
CA MET A 1 -36.93 -16.64 -1.23
C MET A 1 -35.61 -16.19 -1.85
N MET A 2 -35.60 -15.00 -2.46
CA MET A 2 -34.42 -14.44 -3.13
C MET A 2 -33.42 -13.99 -2.07
N ARG A 3 -32.14 -14.37 -2.22
CA ARG A 3 -31.04 -13.84 -1.42
C ARG A 3 -31.02 -12.31 -1.58
N PRO A 4 -30.94 -11.51 -0.51
CA PRO A 4 -30.73 -10.09 -0.67
C PRO A 4 -29.39 -9.90 -1.38
N SER A 5 -29.44 -9.24 -2.51
CA SER A 5 -28.31 -8.66 -3.22
C SER A 5 -27.40 -7.99 -2.19
N LEU A 6 -26.13 -8.39 -2.12
CA LEU A 6 -25.10 -7.58 -1.48
C LEU A 6 -25.09 -6.23 -2.21
N GLN A 7 -25.84 -5.27 -1.69
CA GLN A 7 -25.69 -3.87 -2.08
C GLN A 7 -24.26 -3.49 -1.72
N ARG A 8 -23.42 -3.27 -2.74
CA ARG A 8 -22.18 -2.50 -2.58
C ARG A 8 -22.60 -1.14 -2.02
N VAL A 9 -22.47 -1.00 -0.70
CA VAL A 9 -22.43 0.31 -0.07
C VAL A 9 -21.30 1.06 -0.78
N PRO A 10 -21.52 2.27 -1.34
CA PRO A 10 -20.40 3.10 -1.73
C PRO A 10 -19.68 3.44 -0.42
N ALA A 11 -18.59 2.73 -0.13
CA ALA A 11 -17.88 2.82 1.13
C ALA A 11 -17.13 4.15 1.18
N SER A 12 -17.86 5.26 1.34
CA SER A 12 -17.25 6.52 1.72
C SER A 12 -16.64 6.32 3.10
N SER A 13 -15.31 6.34 3.18
CA SER A 13 -14.59 6.24 4.43
C SER A 13 -15.09 7.32 5.41
N ALA A 14 -14.96 7.09 6.72
CA ALA A 14 -15.32 8.11 7.70
C ALA A 14 -14.61 9.45 7.41
N ALA A 15 -13.35 9.40 6.97
CA ALA A 15 -12.59 10.55 6.51
C ALA A 15 -13.20 11.22 5.25
N ALA A 16 -13.66 10.44 4.26
CA ALA A 16 -14.33 10.99 3.08
C ALA A 16 -15.61 11.75 3.45
N ARG A 17 -16.38 11.25 4.42
CA ARG A 17 -17.59 11.92 4.94
C ARG A 17 -17.30 13.24 5.64
N LEU A 18 -16.07 13.41 6.13
CA LEU A 18 -15.57 14.67 6.70
C LEU A 18 -14.94 15.60 5.63
N GLY A 19 -15.03 15.24 4.35
CA GLY A 19 -14.49 16.03 3.24
C GLY A 19 -13.01 15.75 2.93
N CYS A 20 -12.40 14.70 3.51
CA CYS A 20 -11.03 14.33 3.18
C CYS A 20 -10.92 13.79 1.75
N ARG A 21 -9.92 14.29 1.01
CA ARG A 21 -9.68 13.95 -0.41
C ARG A 21 -8.28 13.37 -0.66
N ALA A 22 -7.45 13.30 0.37
CA ALA A 22 -6.08 12.81 0.31
C ALA A 22 -5.86 11.76 1.40
N TYR A 23 -5.14 10.70 1.07
CA TYR A 23 -4.95 9.55 1.95
C TYR A 23 -3.49 9.12 1.98
N ALA A 24 -3.11 8.38 3.02
CA ALA A 24 -1.79 7.77 3.14
C ALA A 24 -1.91 6.40 3.81
N LEU A 25 -1.12 5.44 3.32
CA LEU A 25 -0.84 4.17 4.02
C LEU A 25 0.63 4.14 4.41
N LEU A 26 0.88 3.88 5.68
CA LEU A 26 2.22 3.96 6.27
C LEU A 26 2.60 2.58 6.85
N PHE A 27 3.69 2.01 6.33
CA PHE A 27 4.25 0.73 6.77
C PHE A 27 5.67 0.92 7.34
N ASP A 28 6.02 2.12 7.80
CA ASP A 28 7.29 2.40 8.48
C ASP A 28 7.34 1.79 9.89
N ASP A 29 8.55 1.41 10.32
CA ASP A 29 8.87 0.91 11.66
C ASP A 29 8.01 -0.28 12.16
N ILE A 30 7.59 -1.15 11.23
CA ILE A 30 6.94 -2.44 11.53
C ILE A 30 7.87 -3.64 11.28
N ASP A 31 7.51 -4.80 11.84
CA ASP A 31 8.20 -6.07 11.56
C ASP A 31 8.05 -6.44 10.06
N THR A 32 9.17 -6.81 9.44
CA THR A 32 9.23 -7.25 8.05
C THR A 32 8.75 -8.69 7.86
N ARG A 33 8.28 -9.38 8.90
CA ARG A 33 7.77 -10.74 8.83
C ARG A 33 6.25 -10.74 8.75
N LEU A 34 5.73 -11.51 7.80
CA LEU A 34 4.32 -11.84 7.75
C LEU A 34 4.00 -12.93 8.77
N CYS A 35 2.74 -12.96 9.23
CA CYS A 35 2.24 -14.13 9.94
C CYS A 35 2.17 -15.34 8.99
N PRO A 36 2.13 -16.59 9.49
CA PRO A 36 2.14 -17.77 8.63
C PRO A 36 1.04 -17.79 7.58
N ALA A 37 -0.17 -17.33 7.93
CA ALA A 37 -1.30 -17.29 7.00
C ALA A 37 -1.06 -16.29 5.84
N ASP A 38 -0.59 -15.08 6.15
CA ASP A 38 -0.28 -14.08 5.12
C ASP A 38 0.94 -14.48 4.29
N GLN A 39 1.91 -15.16 4.90
CA GLN A 39 3.09 -15.67 4.22
C GLN A 39 2.70 -16.72 3.16
N GLU A 40 1.73 -17.59 3.45
CA GLU A 40 1.22 -18.59 2.51
C GLU A 40 0.50 -17.95 1.31
N ILE A 41 -0.23 -16.85 1.55
CA ILE A 41 -1.02 -16.17 0.52
C ILE A 41 -0.14 -15.27 -0.36
N PHE A 42 0.69 -14.43 0.26
CA PHE A 42 1.39 -13.35 -0.44
C PHE A 42 2.86 -13.67 -0.74
N GLY A 43 3.48 -14.56 0.02
CA GLY A 43 4.88 -14.97 -0.14
C GLY A 43 5.92 -13.91 0.26
N SER A 44 5.57 -12.61 0.31
CA SER A 44 6.46 -11.57 0.82
C SER A 44 5.67 -10.35 1.33
N PRO A 45 6.25 -9.58 2.27
CA PRO A 45 5.65 -8.34 2.75
C PRO A 45 5.37 -7.33 1.63
N GLY A 46 6.29 -7.23 0.66
CA GLY A 46 6.13 -6.33 -0.49
C GLY A 46 4.87 -6.64 -1.29
N ARG A 47 4.62 -7.93 -1.58
CA ARG A 47 3.41 -8.36 -2.30
C ARG A 47 2.14 -8.15 -1.49
N ALA A 48 2.17 -8.43 -0.18
CA ALA A 48 1.05 -8.19 0.71
C ALA A 48 0.68 -6.70 0.77
N GLN A 49 1.68 -5.83 0.98
CA GLN A 49 1.48 -4.38 1.06
C GLN A 49 0.99 -3.79 -0.26
N VAL A 50 1.50 -4.26 -1.41
CA VAL A 50 0.98 -3.88 -2.74
C VAL A 50 -0.47 -4.25 -2.88
N ALA A 51 -0.83 -5.51 -2.59
CA ALA A 51 -2.18 -6.01 -2.77
C ALA A 51 -3.18 -5.17 -1.96
N LEU A 52 -2.88 -4.96 -0.68
CA LEU A 52 -3.70 -4.15 0.22
C LEU A 52 -3.77 -2.68 -0.23
N THR A 53 -2.64 -2.09 -0.62
CA THR A 53 -2.57 -0.68 -1.04
C THR A 53 -3.41 -0.43 -2.29
N ASN A 54 -3.27 -1.30 -3.30
CA ASN A 54 -4.02 -1.18 -4.54
C ASN A 54 -5.53 -1.38 -4.30
N GLU A 55 -5.90 -2.33 -3.44
CA GLU A 55 -7.30 -2.55 -3.05
C GLU A 55 -7.89 -1.31 -2.37
N ILE A 56 -7.18 -0.73 -1.40
CA ILE A 56 -7.63 0.48 -0.69
C ILE A 56 -7.71 1.68 -1.63
N TYR A 57 -6.72 1.88 -2.50
CA TYR A 57 -6.72 2.96 -3.49
C TYR A 57 -7.96 2.90 -4.40
N GLN A 58 -8.31 1.71 -4.88
CA GLN A 58 -9.53 1.49 -5.67
C GLN A 58 -10.80 1.69 -4.85
N ALA A 59 -10.84 1.17 -3.62
CA ALA A 59 -12.00 1.30 -2.74
C ALA A 59 -12.31 2.76 -2.37
N LEU A 60 -11.30 3.62 -2.32
CA LEU A 60 -11.42 5.07 -2.10
C LEU A 60 -11.76 5.84 -3.37
N GLY A 61 -11.97 5.17 -4.50
CA GLY A 61 -12.31 5.80 -5.77
C GLY A 61 -11.13 6.46 -6.48
N CYS A 62 -9.92 5.91 -6.31
CA CYS A 62 -8.70 6.40 -6.96
C CYS A 62 -8.44 7.90 -6.68
N PRO A 63 -8.27 8.29 -5.40
CA PRO A 63 -8.10 9.70 -5.04
C PRO A 63 -6.86 10.30 -5.71
N GLU A 64 -6.94 11.59 -6.06
CA GLU A 64 -5.85 12.31 -6.73
C GLU A 64 -4.54 12.31 -5.93
N THR A 65 -4.64 12.38 -4.60
CA THR A 65 -3.50 12.28 -3.69
C THR A 65 -3.62 11.02 -2.83
N PHE A 66 -2.71 10.07 -3.05
CA PHE A 66 -2.58 8.87 -2.25
C PHE A 66 -1.10 8.59 -1.97
N LEU A 67 -0.72 8.60 -0.69
CA LEU A 67 0.64 8.36 -0.25
C LEU A 67 0.83 6.92 0.20
N PHE A 68 2.01 6.39 -0.08
CA PHE A 68 2.46 5.10 0.43
C PHE A 68 3.86 5.27 1.03
N CYS A 69 4.03 4.93 2.30
CA CYS A 69 5.33 4.86 2.96
C CYS A 69 5.75 3.38 3.11
N PRO A 70 6.84 2.95 2.45
CA PRO A 70 7.33 1.58 2.56
C PRO A 70 7.97 1.29 3.92
N THR A 71 8.11 0.01 4.25
CA THR A 71 8.95 -0.43 5.38
C THR A 71 10.43 -0.13 5.14
N GLU A 72 10.91 -0.29 3.90
CA GLU A 72 12.25 0.15 3.48
C GLU A 72 12.25 1.62 3.02
N TYR A 73 11.88 2.55 3.90
CA TYR A 73 11.71 3.98 3.60
C TYR A 73 13.01 4.81 3.48
N CYS A 74 14.17 4.23 3.79
CA CYS A 74 15.46 4.90 3.62
C CYS A 74 16.57 3.91 3.29
N ALA A 75 17.72 4.42 2.80
CA ALA A 75 18.82 3.58 2.35
C ALA A 75 19.33 2.60 3.44
N SER A 76 19.31 3.02 4.71
CA SER A 76 19.73 2.17 5.84
C SER A 76 18.77 1.02 6.16
N ARG A 77 17.51 1.11 5.73
CA ARG A 77 16.49 0.07 5.90
C ARG A 77 16.45 -0.89 4.71
N ALA A 78 16.98 -0.51 3.55
CA ALA A 78 16.88 -1.31 2.34
C ALA A 78 17.84 -2.51 2.34
N VAL A 79 17.31 -3.71 2.07
CA VAL A 79 18.10 -4.96 2.15
C VAL A 79 18.25 -5.62 0.76
N PRO A 80 19.47 -5.89 0.27
CA PRO A 80 20.76 -5.55 0.88
C PRO A 80 21.15 -4.06 0.69
N ASN A 81 20.47 -3.35 -0.22
CA ASN A 81 20.57 -1.91 -0.46
C ASN A 81 19.43 -1.51 -1.40
N VAL A 82 19.27 -0.20 -1.61
CA VAL A 82 18.19 0.37 -2.43
C VAL A 82 18.13 -0.23 -3.84
N ALA A 83 19.28 -0.42 -4.51
CA ALA A 83 19.32 -0.87 -5.90
C ALA A 83 19.00 -2.37 -6.08
N LYS A 84 19.13 -3.18 -5.02
CA LYS A 84 18.98 -4.64 -5.08
C LYS A 84 17.87 -5.19 -4.17
N SER A 85 17.11 -4.31 -3.53
CA SER A 85 16.01 -4.73 -2.67
C SER A 85 14.89 -5.35 -3.50
N THR A 86 14.60 -6.62 -3.22
CA THR A 86 13.47 -7.33 -3.83
C THR A 86 12.14 -6.73 -3.37
N TYR A 87 12.07 -6.25 -2.13
CA TYR A 87 10.92 -5.55 -1.60
C TYR A 87 10.64 -4.26 -2.39
N LEU A 88 11.63 -3.38 -2.54
CA LEU A 88 11.49 -2.13 -3.31
C LEU A 88 11.22 -2.40 -4.79
N ALA A 89 11.81 -3.44 -5.38
CA ALA A 89 11.54 -3.85 -6.75
C ALA A 89 10.08 -4.29 -6.96
N THR A 90 9.52 -5.07 -6.03
CA THR A 90 8.09 -5.44 -6.03
C THR A 90 7.21 -4.20 -5.94
N LEU A 91 7.48 -3.29 -5.00
CA LEU A 91 6.70 -2.05 -4.88
C LEU A 91 6.73 -1.21 -6.15
N GLY A 92 7.92 -1.02 -6.74
CA GLY A 92 8.09 -0.20 -7.93
C GLY A 92 7.44 -0.79 -9.18
N THR A 93 7.25 -2.11 -9.23
CA THR A 93 6.61 -2.81 -10.35
C THR A 93 5.09 -2.87 -10.20
N ASP A 94 4.61 -3.17 -8.99
CA ASP A 94 3.23 -3.64 -8.80
C ASP A 94 2.30 -2.62 -8.11
N LEU A 95 2.81 -1.55 -7.49
CA LEU A 95 1.95 -0.47 -6.99
C LEU A 95 1.30 0.26 -8.17
N THR A 96 -0.02 0.40 -8.15
CA THR A 96 -0.76 1.10 -9.20
C THR A 96 -0.18 2.49 -9.44
N GLN A 97 -0.02 2.87 -10.71
CA GLN A 97 0.54 4.16 -11.15
C GLN A 97 -0.44 5.32 -10.86
N GLY A 98 -0.63 5.63 -9.59
CA GLY A 98 -1.45 6.72 -9.05
C GLY A 98 -0.60 7.52 -8.07
N ARG A 99 0.14 8.48 -8.63
CA ARG A 99 1.04 9.47 -8.02
C ARG A 99 0.84 9.75 -6.52
N SER A 100 1.64 9.09 -5.68
CA SER A 100 2.66 9.70 -4.80
C SER A 100 3.15 8.62 -3.84
N ILE A 101 3.82 7.62 -4.39
CA ILE A 101 4.67 6.75 -3.58
C ILE A 101 5.69 7.68 -2.92
N LEU A 102 5.72 7.71 -1.58
CA LEU A 102 6.80 8.33 -0.84
C LEU A 102 8.02 7.41 -1.05
N SER A 103 8.60 7.51 -2.24
CA SER A 103 9.79 6.76 -2.58
C SER A 103 10.95 7.36 -1.80
N PRO A 104 11.83 6.54 -1.21
CA PRO A 104 13.09 7.03 -0.64
C PRO A 104 13.86 7.92 -1.62
N HIS A 105 13.71 7.73 -2.94
CA HIS A 105 14.36 8.57 -3.94
C HIS A 105 13.87 10.03 -3.99
N ARG A 106 12.68 10.35 -3.46
CA ARG A 106 12.21 11.74 -3.33
C ARG A 106 12.60 12.40 -2.00
N LEU A 107 13.24 11.67 -1.08
CA LEU A 107 13.75 12.17 0.20
C LEU A 107 15.27 12.00 0.37
N LEU A 108 15.96 11.40 -0.60
CA LEU A 108 17.41 11.13 -0.58
C LEU A 108 18.18 11.93 -1.64
N ILE A 109 17.72 13.14 -1.95
CA ILE A 109 18.56 14.20 -2.55
C ILE A 109 18.29 15.50 -1.79
#